data_AF-A0A2U9IG67-F1
#
_entry.id   AF-A0A2U9IG67-F1
#
_cell.length_a   1.000
_cell.length_b   1.000
_cell.length_c   1.000
_cell.angle_alpha   90.00
_cell.angle_beta   90.00
_cell.angle_gamma   90.00
#
_symmetry.space_group_name_H-M   'P 1'
#
loop_
_entity.id
_entity.type
_entity.pdbx_description
1 polymer ?
#
loop_
_entity_poly.entity_id
_entity_poly.type
_entity_poly.pdbx_seq_one_letter_code
_entity_poly.pdbx_strand_id
1 'polypeptide(L)'
;MITLFKALIMLGFEKVAPRTLQRGQVTVRVNFGYDVKWHIDTPLGSATYYSQKAALHGLVLRLAISKEDLEFLASIGLDYAKTELENFEKTMKRIESNDQKAIQNFLKKEDFSKSTKNEEDYFYDIKRQFIKQTIYPRLTQILLENRGRCPICGRIFQDAPSFYNHINMTSVMQKQHKEFLKNVMSEVTGEIP
;
A
#
# COMPACT_ATOMS: atom_id res chain seq x y z
N MET A 1 3.77 -7.82 -40.75
CA MET A 1 3.44 -8.27 -39.39
C MET A 1 3.30 -7.06 -38.48
N ILE A 2 2.12 -6.82 -37.92
CA ILE A 2 1.89 -5.69 -37.01
C ILE A 2 2.34 -6.06 -35.58
N THR A 3 3.01 -5.15 -34.89
CA THR A 3 3.42 -5.35 -33.49
C THR A 3 2.29 -4.92 -32.55
N LEU A 4 2.24 -5.50 -31.35
CA LEU A 4 1.30 -5.08 -30.31
C LEU A 4 1.39 -3.58 -30.06
N PHE A 5 2.60 -3.02 -30.02
CA PHE A 5 2.80 -1.59 -29.77
C PHE A 5 2.09 -0.72 -30.82
N LYS A 6 2.24 -1.07 -32.10
CA LYS A 6 1.58 -0.35 -33.19
C LYS A 6 0.08 -0.59 -33.19
N ALA A 7 -0.35 -1.79 -32.84
CA ALA A 7 -1.75 -2.16 -32.78
C ALA A 7 -2.50 -1.43 -31.64
N LEU A 8 -1.86 -1.25 -30.48
CA LEU A 8 -2.41 -0.45 -29.38
C LEU A 8 -2.64 1.01 -29.77
N ILE A 9 -1.74 1.59 -30.58
CA ILE A 9 -1.96 2.96 -31.11
C ILE A 9 -3.23 3.01 -31.95
N MET A 10 -3.50 1.98 -32.76
CA MET A 10 -4.72 1.89 -33.57
C MET A 10 -6.00 1.73 -32.71
N LEU A 11 -5.87 1.18 -31.50
CA LEU A 11 -6.94 1.09 -30.48
C LEU A 11 -7.14 2.39 -29.68
N GLY A 12 -6.47 3.49 -30.07
CA GLY A 12 -6.57 4.78 -29.40
C GLY A 12 -5.68 4.94 -28.18
N PHE A 13 -4.63 4.11 -28.03
CA PHE A 13 -3.57 4.44 -27.07
C PHE A 13 -2.68 5.55 -27.63
N GLU A 14 -2.54 6.64 -26.87
CA GLU A 14 -1.74 7.78 -27.24
C GLU A 14 -0.28 7.59 -26.82
N LYS A 15 0.64 8.08 -27.66
CA LYS A 15 2.07 8.05 -27.35
C LYS A 15 2.43 9.25 -26.49
N VAL A 16 2.66 9.01 -25.19
CA VAL A 16 2.96 10.07 -24.21
C VAL A 16 4.46 10.24 -23.95
N ALA A 17 5.28 9.22 -24.22
CA ALA A 17 6.74 9.28 -24.10
C ALA A 17 7.40 8.23 -25.01
N PRO A 18 8.74 8.23 -25.17
CA PRO A 18 9.43 7.17 -25.90
C PRO A 18 9.02 5.79 -25.38
N ARG A 19 8.53 4.93 -26.29
CA ARG A 19 8.09 3.56 -26.00
C ARG A 19 7.03 3.45 -24.89
N THR A 20 6.27 4.52 -24.66
CA THR A 20 5.24 4.60 -23.64
C THR A 20 3.93 5.01 -24.29
N LEU A 21 2.90 4.22 -24.06
CA LEU A 21 1.55 4.44 -24.53
C LEU A 21 0.61 4.63 -23.34
N GLN A 22 -0.45 5.43 -23.51
CA GLN A 22 -1.45 5.66 -22.48
C GLN A 22 -2.85 5.68 -23.08
N ARG A 23 -3.83 5.09 -22.39
CA ARG A 23 -5.26 5.20 -22.69
C ARG A 23 -6.01 5.36 -21.37
N GLY A 24 -6.49 6.58 -21.09
CA GLY A 24 -7.04 6.91 -19.77
C GLY A 24 -6.03 6.66 -18.64
N GLN A 25 -6.40 5.83 -17.67
CA GLN A 25 -5.54 5.45 -16.54
C GLN A 25 -4.65 4.22 -16.81
N VAL A 26 -4.68 3.66 -18.02
CA VAL A 26 -3.84 2.53 -18.42
C VAL A 26 -2.56 3.07 -19.05
N THR A 27 -1.40 2.68 -18.52
CA THR A 27 -0.09 2.98 -19.11
C THR A 27 0.60 1.69 -19.54
N VAL A 28 1.17 1.70 -20.75
CA VAL A 28 1.93 0.58 -21.31
C VAL A 28 3.33 1.08 -21.69
N ARG A 29 4.37 0.53 -21.07
CA ARG A 29 5.77 0.86 -21.35
C ARG A 29 6.52 -0.33 -21.89
N VAL A 30 7.30 -0.12 -22.94
CA VAL A 30 8.18 -1.14 -23.52
C VAL A 30 9.64 -0.77 -23.30
N ASN A 31 10.33 -1.58 -22.52
CA ASN A 31 11.75 -1.44 -22.24
C ASN A 31 12.55 -2.45 -23.07
N PHE A 32 13.60 -1.97 -23.74
CA PHE A 32 14.55 -2.79 -24.48
C PHE A 32 15.86 -2.84 -23.69
N GLY A 33 16.17 -4.00 -23.12
CA GLY A 33 17.46 -4.31 -22.52
C GLY A 33 18.04 -5.58 -23.14
N TYR A 34 18.57 -6.50 -22.32
CA TYR A 34 18.89 -7.86 -22.77
C TYR A 34 17.66 -8.60 -23.31
N ASP A 35 16.49 -8.36 -22.70
CA ASP A 35 15.19 -8.83 -23.14
C ASP A 35 14.22 -7.66 -23.34
N VAL A 36 13.15 -7.90 -24.12
CA VAL A 36 12.04 -6.94 -24.28
C VAL A 36 11.03 -7.13 -23.15
N LYS A 37 10.83 -6.09 -22.35
CA LYS A 37 9.91 -6.08 -21.21
C LYS A 37 8.75 -5.12 -21.45
N TRP A 38 7.54 -5.59 -21.19
CA TRP A 38 6.30 -4.85 -21.28
C TRP A 38 5.77 -4.60 -19.88
N HIS A 39 5.84 -3.36 -19.42
CA HIS A 39 5.27 -2.93 -18.15
C HIS A 39 3.87 -2.38 -18.42
N ILE A 40 2.88 -2.96 -17.76
CA ILE A 40 1.47 -2.56 -17.86
C ILE A 40 1.04 -2.10 -16.47
N ASP A 41 0.66 -0.83 -16.38
CA ASP A 41 0.18 -0.18 -15.18
C ASP A 41 -1.31 0.17 -15.38
N THR A 42 -2.20 -0.36 -14.54
CA THR A 42 -3.64 -0.04 -14.55
C THR A 42 -4.13 0.27 -13.13
N PRO A 43 -5.34 0.82 -12.96
CA PRO A 43 -5.94 1.01 -11.63
C PRO A 43 -6.11 -0.30 -10.83
N LEU A 44 -6.19 -1.43 -11.53
CA LEU A 44 -6.29 -2.76 -10.93
C LEU A 44 -4.92 -3.37 -10.56
N GLY A 45 -3.82 -2.68 -10.89
CA GLY A 45 -2.46 -3.05 -10.52
C GLY A 45 -1.49 -3.12 -11.71
N SER A 46 -0.23 -3.33 -11.38
CA SER A 46 0.88 -3.35 -12.34
C SER A 46 1.44 -4.75 -12.58
N ALA A 47 1.93 -5.05 -13.78
CA ALA A 47 2.76 -6.24 -14.03
C ALA A 47 3.74 -6.06 -15.19
N THR A 48 4.72 -6.95 -15.23
CA THR A 48 5.74 -7.02 -16.28
C THR A 48 5.60 -8.31 -17.08
N TYR A 49 5.66 -8.19 -18.40
CA TYR A 49 5.54 -9.29 -19.35
C TYR A 49 6.72 -9.33 -20.31
N TYR A 50 7.07 -10.53 -20.77
CA TYR A 50 8.29 -10.77 -21.54
C TYR A 50 8.02 -11.13 -23.01
N SER A 51 6.76 -11.05 -23.45
CA SER A 51 6.37 -11.25 -24.85
C SER A 51 5.14 -10.44 -25.19
N GLN A 52 4.94 -10.13 -26.48
CA GLN A 52 3.76 -9.42 -26.96
C GLN A 52 2.47 -10.20 -26.66
N LYS A 53 2.48 -11.52 -26.84
CA LYS A 53 1.36 -12.40 -26.49
C LYS A 53 1.01 -12.30 -25.01
N ALA A 54 2.00 -12.40 -24.13
CA ALA A 54 1.78 -12.33 -22.68
C ALA A 54 1.32 -10.93 -22.24
N ALA A 55 1.84 -9.87 -22.88
CA ALA A 55 1.40 -8.51 -22.63
C ALA A 55 -0.07 -8.29 -23.05
N LEU A 56 -0.50 -8.80 -24.21
CA LEU A 56 -1.91 -8.73 -24.61
C LEU A 56 -2.82 -9.45 -23.62
N HIS A 57 -2.47 -10.68 -23.23
CA HIS A 57 -3.19 -11.41 -22.19
C HIS A 57 -3.26 -10.61 -20.88
N GLY A 58 -2.16 -9.97 -20.48
CA GLY A 58 -2.09 -9.12 -19.30
C GLY A 58 -2.99 -7.88 -19.34
N LEU A 59 -3.21 -7.31 -20.53
CA LEU A 59 -4.16 -6.21 -20.75
C LEU A 59 -5.60 -6.68 -20.61
N VAL A 60 -5.93 -7.87 -21.13
CA VAL A 60 -7.27 -8.48 -20.98
C VAL A 60 -7.56 -8.80 -19.52
N LEU A 61 -6.61 -9.43 -18.81
CA LEU A 61 -6.75 -9.75 -17.39
C LEU A 61 -6.99 -8.52 -16.50
N ARG A 62 -6.53 -7.34 -16.93
CA ARG A 62 -6.68 -6.07 -16.21
C ARG A 62 -7.80 -5.20 -16.77
N LEU A 63 -8.65 -5.77 -17.62
CA LEU A 63 -9.78 -5.07 -18.25
C LEU A 63 -9.36 -3.79 -18.97
N ALA A 64 -8.10 -3.75 -19.44
CA ALA A 64 -7.54 -2.61 -20.15
C ALA A 64 -7.87 -2.64 -21.65
N ILE A 65 -8.34 -3.79 -22.15
CA ILE A 65 -8.74 -4.07 -23.53
C ILE A 65 -10.06 -4.84 -23.48
N SER A 66 -11.03 -4.40 -24.28
CA SER A 66 -12.34 -5.04 -24.38
C SER A 66 -12.37 -6.20 -25.38
N LYS A 67 -13.52 -6.88 -25.49
CA LYS A 67 -13.72 -7.90 -26.52
C LYS A 67 -13.67 -7.29 -27.93
N GLU A 68 -14.29 -6.13 -28.11
CA GLU A 68 -14.34 -5.39 -29.37
C GLU A 68 -12.92 -4.96 -29.79
N ASP A 69 -12.11 -4.52 -28.83
CA ASP A 69 -10.70 -4.24 -29.08
C ASP A 69 -9.96 -5.50 -29.59
N LEU A 70 -10.18 -6.68 -28.99
CA LEU A 70 -9.58 -7.94 -29.44
C LEU A 70 -10.05 -8.36 -30.83
N GLU A 71 -11.33 -8.18 -31.15
CA GLU A 71 -11.89 -8.46 -32.48
C GLU A 71 -11.22 -7.56 -33.53
N PHE A 72 -11.07 -6.27 -33.23
CA PHE A 72 -10.33 -5.36 -34.08
C PHE A 72 -8.87 -5.81 -34.26
N LEU A 73 -8.16 -6.13 -33.17
CA LEU A 73 -6.77 -6.62 -33.24
C LEU A 73 -6.63 -7.89 -34.08
N ALA A 74 -7.59 -8.81 -33.97
CA ALA A 74 -7.63 -10.02 -34.77
C ALA A 74 -7.84 -9.70 -36.27
N SER A 75 -8.74 -8.74 -36.58
CA SER A 75 -9.05 -8.32 -37.94
C SER A 75 -7.86 -7.70 -38.68
N ILE A 76 -6.98 -6.98 -37.96
CA ILE A 76 -5.78 -6.36 -38.51
C ILE A 76 -4.57 -7.32 -38.58
N GLY A 77 -4.79 -8.61 -38.31
CA GLY A 77 -3.80 -9.66 -38.47
C GLY A 77 -2.90 -9.90 -37.26
N LEU A 78 -3.34 -9.58 -36.04
CA LEU A 78 -2.64 -9.94 -34.81
C LEU A 78 -3.07 -11.36 -34.38
N ASP A 79 -2.35 -12.40 -34.84
CA ASP A 79 -2.80 -13.79 -34.69
C ASP A 79 -3.03 -14.23 -33.25
N TYR A 80 -2.20 -13.78 -32.31
CA TYR A 80 -2.38 -14.10 -30.90
C TYR A 80 -3.59 -13.39 -30.26
N ALA A 81 -4.16 -12.36 -30.89
CA ALA A 81 -5.44 -11.81 -30.46
C ALA A 81 -6.60 -12.76 -30.78
N LYS A 82 -6.54 -13.54 -31.87
CA LYS A 82 -7.55 -14.58 -32.17
C LYS A 82 -7.58 -15.64 -31.08
N THR A 83 -6.39 -16.13 -30.69
CA THR A 83 -6.27 -17.09 -29.58
C THR A 83 -6.79 -16.50 -28.27
N GLU A 84 -6.54 -15.22 -28.01
CA GLU A 84 -7.05 -14.55 -26.81
C GLU A 84 -8.58 -14.40 -26.84
N LEU A 85 -9.15 -14.08 -28.02
CA LEU A 85 -10.58 -13.96 -28.25
C LEU A 85 -11.31 -15.28 -28.00
N GLU A 86 -10.80 -16.39 -28.53
CA GLU A 86 -11.35 -17.75 -28.29
C GLU A 86 -11.36 -18.12 -26.80
N ASN A 87 -10.41 -17.60 -26.03
CA ASN A 87 -10.30 -17.84 -24.60
C ASN A 87 -10.97 -16.75 -23.75
N PHE A 88 -11.51 -15.70 -24.36
CA PHE A 88 -11.98 -14.50 -23.66
C PHE A 88 -13.02 -14.83 -22.60
N GLU A 89 -14.07 -15.59 -22.94
CA GLU A 89 -15.11 -15.98 -21.98
C GLU A 89 -14.57 -16.80 -20.82
N LYS A 90 -13.61 -17.70 -21.07
CA LYS A 90 -12.96 -18.50 -20.03
C LYS A 90 -12.11 -17.61 -19.12
N THR A 91 -11.40 -16.64 -19.69
CA THR A 91 -10.62 -15.65 -18.96
C THR A 91 -11.52 -14.78 -18.09
N MET A 92 -12.64 -14.27 -18.62
CA MET A 92 -13.60 -13.46 -17.85
C MET A 92 -14.24 -14.25 -16.70
N LYS A 93 -14.70 -15.49 -16.94
CA LYS A 93 -15.19 -16.38 -15.86
C LYS A 93 -14.14 -16.62 -14.77
N ARG A 94 -12.86 -16.70 -15.15
CA ARG A 94 -11.76 -16.84 -14.20
C ARG A 94 -11.54 -15.59 -13.36
N ILE A 95 -11.63 -14.40 -13.97
CA ILE A 95 -11.56 -13.12 -13.27
C ILE A 95 -12.74 -13.02 -12.29
N GLU A 96 -13.97 -13.25 -12.76
CA GLU A 96 -15.18 -13.22 -11.93
C GLU A 96 -15.10 -14.21 -10.76
N SER A 97 -14.67 -15.44 -10.99
CA SER A 97 -14.53 -16.43 -9.91
C SER A 97 -13.41 -16.10 -8.92
N ASN A 98 -12.32 -15.48 -9.38
CA ASN A 98 -11.26 -15.00 -8.50
C ASN A 98 -11.71 -13.78 -7.68
N ASP A 99 -12.47 -12.86 -8.27
CA ASP A 99 -13.05 -11.71 -7.60
C ASP A 99 -14.11 -12.14 -6.58
N GLN A 100 -14.98 -13.08 -6.94
CA GLN A 100 -15.93 -13.69 -6.00
C GLN A 100 -15.21 -14.38 -4.84
N LYS A 101 -14.09 -15.09 -5.10
CA LYS A 101 -13.26 -15.65 -4.02
C LYS A 101 -12.57 -14.57 -3.19
N ALA A 102 -12.09 -13.49 -3.81
CA ALA A 102 -11.48 -12.37 -3.10
C ALA A 102 -12.50 -11.65 -2.20
N ILE A 103 -13.71 -11.42 -2.71
CA ILE A 103 -14.85 -10.88 -1.97
C ILE A 103 -15.28 -11.83 -0.87
N GLN A 104 -15.43 -13.13 -1.13
CA GLN A 104 -15.74 -14.12 -0.09
C GLN A 104 -14.63 -14.22 0.97
N ASN A 105 -13.36 -14.10 0.58
CA ASN A 105 -12.25 -14.07 1.53
C ASN A 105 -12.21 -12.76 2.32
N PHE A 106 -12.62 -11.64 1.72
CA PHE A 106 -12.78 -10.37 2.39
C PHE A 106 -13.94 -10.40 3.38
N LEU A 107 -15.12 -10.86 2.97
CA LEU A 107 -16.29 -11.10 3.82
C LEU A 107 -15.99 -12.10 4.93
N LYS A 108 -15.24 -13.18 4.64
CA LYS A 108 -14.76 -14.10 5.67
C LYS A 108 -13.74 -13.45 6.61
N LYS A 109 -12.89 -12.53 6.13
CA LYS A 109 -12.02 -11.72 6.99
C LYS A 109 -12.85 -10.75 7.86
N GLU A 110 -13.96 -10.24 7.36
CA GLU A 110 -14.92 -9.44 8.12
C GLU A 110 -15.68 -10.30 9.13
N ASP A 111 -16.05 -11.54 8.82
CA ASP A 111 -16.66 -12.46 9.78
C ASP A 111 -15.64 -12.97 10.82
N PHE A 112 -14.36 -13.12 10.45
CA PHE A 112 -13.25 -13.35 11.37
C PHE A 112 -12.81 -12.09 12.14
N SER A 113 -13.35 -10.90 11.82
CA SER A 113 -13.11 -9.67 12.59
C SER A 113 -13.88 -9.63 13.92
N LYS A 114 -14.75 -10.61 14.18
CA LYS A 114 -15.23 -10.95 15.55
C LYS A 114 -14.25 -11.80 16.36
N SER A 115 -12.95 -11.60 16.15
CA SER A 115 -11.87 -12.14 16.97
C SER A 115 -11.11 -10.97 17.56
N THR A 116 -11.29 -10.75 18.86
CA THR A 116 -10.84 -9.66 19.74
C THR A 116 -9.32 -9.35 19.74
N LYS A 117 -8.51 -10.00 18.90
CA LYS A 117 -7.05 -9.86 18.87
C LYS A 117 -6.53 -8.66 18.06
N ASN A 118 -7.23 -8.25 16.99
CA ASN A 118 -6.77 -7.16 16.11
C ASN A 118 -7.07 -5.75 16.66
N GLU A 119 -8.08 -5.61 17.52
CA GLU A 119 -8.40 -4.30 18.14
C GLU A 119 -7.33 -3.89 19.15
N GLU A 120 -6.83 -4.82 19.97
CA GLU A 120 -5.74 -4.55 20.92
C GLU A 120 -4.47 -4.09 20.20
N ASP A 121 -4.11 -4.72 19.08
CA ASP A 121 -2.94 -4.35 18.26
C ASP A 121 -3.14 -2.97 17.60
N TYR A 122 -4.34 -2.67 17.10
CA TYR A 122 -4.65 -1.36 16.51
C TYR A 122 -4.64 -0.23 17.55
N PHE A 123 -5.26 -0.43 18.72
CA PHE A 123 -5.21 0.53 19.82
C PHE A 123 -3.78 0.68 20.38
N TYR A 124 -3.00 -0.40 20.40
CA TYR A 124 -1.59 -0.36 20.77
C TYR A 124 -0.80 0.54 19.82
N ASP A 125 -1.01 0.40 18.50
CA ASP A 125 -0.35 1.23 17.49
C ASP A 125 -0.77 2.70 17.57
N ILE A 126 -2.06 2.99 17.76
CA ILE A 126 -2.55 4.36 17.99
C ILE A 126 -1.87 4.96 19.22
N LYS A 127 -1.86 4.23 20.34
CA LYS A 127 -1.25 4.67 21.59
C LYS A 127 0.25 4.94 21.40
N ARG A 128 0.95 4.06 20.69
CA ARG A 128 2.38 4.21 20.40
C ARG A 128 2.66 5.44 19.55
N GLN A 129 1.85 5.69 18.52
CA GLN A 129 2.00 6.88 17.66
C GLN A 129 1.70 8.17 18.44
N PHE A 130 0.65 8.17 19.26
CA PHE A 130 0.31 9.29 20.13
C PHE A 130 1.46 9.62 21.09
N ILE A 131 2.01 8.63 21.79
CA ILE A 131 3.16 8.85 22.70
C ILE A 131 4.34 9.48 21.96
N LYS A 132 4.64 8.97 20.75
CA LYS A 132 5.79 9.44 19.97
C LYS A 132 5.62 10.87 19.46
N GLN A 133 4.43 11.24 18.99
CA GLN A 133 4.18 12.54 18.37
C GLN A 133 3.87 13.62 19.40
N THR A 134 3.23 13.24 20.50
CA THR A 134 2.64 14.19 21.45
C THR A 134 3.46 14.25 22.74
N ILE A 135 3.79 13.10 23.34
CA ILE A 135 4.42 13.04 24.67
C ILE A 135 5.95 13.19 24.60
N TYR A 136 6.63 12.56 23.63
CA TYR A 136 8.09 12.62 23.53
C TYR A 136 8.69 14.02 23.30
N PRO A 137 8.08 14.92 22.51
CA PRO A 137 8.58 16.30 22.40
C PRO A 137 8.62 17.00 23.76
N ARG A 138 7.57 16.86 24.57
CA ARG A 138 7.50 17.46 25.91
C ARG A 138 8.54 16.83 26.86
N LEU A 139 8.69 15.51 26.83
CA LEU A 139 9.69 14.83 27.65
C LEU A 139 11.13 15.19 27.24
N THR A 140 11.39 15.40 25.96
CA THR A 140 12.68 15.89 25.46
C THR A 140 12.98 17.27 26.05
N GLN A 141 11.99 18.17 26.05
CA GLN A 141 12.15 19.50 26.64
C GLN A 141 12.48 19.41 28.14
N ILE A 142 11.74 18.58 28.88
CA ILE A 142 11.97 18.40 30.32
C ILE A 142 13.37 17.82 30.60
N LEU A 143 13.83 16.88 29.79
CA LEU A 143 15.20 16.36 29.90
C LEU A 143 16.24 17.46 29.65
N LEU A 144 16.05 18.32 28.66
CA LEU A 144 16.95 19.45 28.39
C LEU A 144 17.00 20.42 29.57
N GLU A 145 15.85 20.79 30.13
CA GLU A 145 15.72 21.67 31.29
C GLU A 145 16.40 21.08 32.55
N ASN A 146 16.33 19.75 32.70
CA ASN A 146 16.90 19.04 33.85
C ASN A 146 18.29 18.44 33.59
N ARG A 147 19.02 18.92 32.56
CA ARG A 147 20.39 18.45 32.22
C ARG A 147 20.48 16.92 32.03
N GLY A 148 19.46 16.34 31.40
CA GLY A 148 19.34 14.91 31.11
C GLY A 148 18.98 14.06 32.33
N ARG A 149 18.48 14.64 33.42
CA ARG A 149 18.12 13.91 34.64
C ARG A 149 16.60 13.81 34.81
N CYS A 150 16.14 12.69 35.33
CA CYS A 150 14.78 12.54 35.81
C CYS A 150 14.54 13.49 36.99
N PRO A 151 13.51 14.34 36.95
CA PRO A 151 13.22 15.31 38.01
C PRO A 151 12.73 14.66 39.31
N ILE A 152 12.32 13.39 39.26
CA ILE A 152 11.78 12.66 40.41
C ILE A 152 12.89 11.91 41.16
N CYS A 153 13.70 11.11 40.45
CA CYS A 153 14.71 10.24 41.07
C CYS A 153 16.16 10.55 40.68
N GLY A 154 16.41 11.56 39.85
CA GLY A 154 17.76 12.02 39.48
C GLY A 154 18.52 11.14 38.49
N ARG A 155 17.93 10.03 38.02
CA ARG A 155 18.57 9.11 37.06
C ARG A 155 18.78 9.79 35.69
N ILE A 156 19.90 9.47 35.04
CA ILE A 156 20.31 10.13 33.78
C ILE A 156 19.75 9.37 32.58
N PHE A 157 19.25 10.11 31.58
CA PHE A 157 18.72 9.62 30.31
C PHE A 157 19.26 10.45 29.14
N GLN A 158 19.47 9.79 28.01
CA GLN A 158 19.96 10.43 26.78
C GLN A 158 18.82 10.78 25.81
N ASP A 159 17.66 10.14 25.96
CA ASP A 159 16.53 10.30 25.05
C ASP A 159 15.17 10.16 25.75
N ALA A 160 14.14 10.74 25.13
CA ALA A 160 12.77 10.73 25.62
C ALA A 160 12.12 9.33 25.68
N PRO A 161 12.33 8.40 24.72
CA PRO A 161 11.81 7.03 24.84
C PRO A 161 12.31 6.30 26.09
N SER A 162 13.60 6.35 26.37
CA SER A 162 14.21 5.72 27.55
C SER A 162 13.70 6.35 28.84
N PHE A 163 13.53 7.67 28.83
CA PHE A 163 12.95 8.39 29.96
C PHE A 163 11.47 8.05 30.18
N TYR A 164 10.66 8.00 29.12
CA TYR A 164 9.25 7.59 29.18
C TYR A 164 9.11 6.17 29.74
N ASN A 165 9.89 5.22 29.25
CA ASN A 165 9.90 3.84 29.74
C ASN A 165 10.29 3.77 31.22
N HIS A 166 11.29 4.56 31.64
CA HIS A 166 11.66 4.65 33.04
C HIS A 166 10.52 5.14 33.92
N ILE A 167 9.88 6.27 33.58
CA ILE A 167 8.79 6.84 34.37
C ILE A 167 7.60 5.86 34.43
N ASN A 168 7.31 5.18 33.32
CA ASN A 168 6.15 4.30 33.21
C ASN A 168 6.35 2.93 33.90
N MET A 169 7.57 2.41 33.98
CA MET A 169 7.84 1.03 34.41
C MET A 169 8.63 0.91 35.73
N THR A 170 9.18 2.00 36.26
CA THR A 170 10.01 1.92 37.47
C THR A 170 9.20 1.64 38.74
N SER A 171 9.74 0.80 39.62
CA SER A 171 9.21 0.55 40.97
C SER A 171 9.67 1.60 41.99
N VAL A 172 10.77 2.32 41.70
CA VAL A 172 11.31 3.36 42.58
C VAL A 172 10.47 4.63 42.45
N MET A 173 9.97 5.19 43.56
CA MET A 173 9.15 6.41 43.55
C MET A 173 7.95 6.32 42.58
N GLN A 174 7.39 5.12 42.42
CA GLN A 174 6.41 4.80 41.37
C GLN A 174 5.18 5.73 41.37
N LYS A 175 4.68 6.11 42.56
CA LYS A 175 3.54 7.04 42.68
C LYS A 175 3.87 8.41 42.10
N GLN A 176 5.02 8.97 42.47
CA GLN A 176 5.48 10.28 42.01
C GLN A 176 5.77 10.28 40.50
N HIS A 177 6.34 9.18 39.98
CA HIS A 177 6.54 9.02 38.54
C HIS A 177 5.21 8.95 37.76
N LYS A 178 4.19 8.24 38.28
CA LYS A 178 2.86 8.17 37.65
C LYS A 178 2.13 9.52 37.69
N GLU A 179 2.18 10.23 38.82
CA GLU A 179 1.61 11.57 38.95
C GLU A 179 2.29 12.55 37.99
N PHE A 180 3.63 12.51 37.93
CA PHE A 180 4.39 13.31 36.99
C PHE A 180 3.99 13.04 35.53
N LEU A 181 3.89 11.77 35.13
CA LEU A 181 3.47 11.42 33.76
C LEU A 181 2.04 11.87 33.46
N LYS A 182 1.13 11.77 34.44
CA LYS A 182 -0.24 12.26 34.32
C LYS A 182 -0.28 13.77 34.07
N ASN A 183 0.51 14.54 34.83
CA ASN A 183 0.61 15.99 34.64
C ASN A 183 1.15 16.35 33.25
N VAL A 184 2.20 15.65 32.80
CA VAL A 184 2.72 15.83 31.44
C VAL A 184 1.67 15.49 30.38
N MET A 185 0.87 14.44 30.58
CA MET A 185 -0.21 14.10 29.64
C MET A 185 -1.29 15.19 29.61
N SER A 186 -1.77 15.65 30.78
CA SER A 186 -2.75 16.73 30.91
C SER A 186 -2.28 18.04 30.27
N GLU A 187 -1.01 18.42 30.47
CA GLU A 187 -0.41 19.60 29.83
C GLU A 187 -0.49 19.54 28.30
N VAL A 188 -0.26 18.37 27.73
CA VAL A 188 -0.14 18.22 26.27
C VAL A 188 -1.50 17.94 25.61
N THR A 189 -2.44 17.30 26.30
CA THR A 189 -3.81 17.10 25.77
C THR A 189 -4.72 18.31 25.98
N GLY A 190 -4.33 19.25 26.84
CA GLY A 190 -5.18 20.38 27.25
C GLY A 190 -6.33 19.96 28.16
N GLU A 191 -6.34 18.71 28.63
CA GLU A 191 -7.26 18.25 29.66
C GLU A 191 -6.78 18.78 31.01
N ILE A 192 -7.45 19.81 31.52
CA ILE A 192 -7.27 20.29 32.89
C ILE A 192 -7.67 19.12 33.82
N PRO A 193 -6.81 18.74 34.80
CA PRO A 193 -7.06 17.60 35.67
C PRO A 193 -8.32 17.72 36.54
#